data_AF-X0YBI7-F1
#
_entry.id   AF-X0YBI7-F1
#
_cell.length_a   1.000
_cell.length_b   1.000
_cell.length_c   1.000
_cell.angle_alpha   90.00
_cell.angle_beta   90.00
_cell.angle_gamma   90.00
#
_symmetry.space_group_name_H-M   'P 1'
#
loop_
_entity.id
_entity.type
_entity.pdbx_description
1 polymer ?
#
loop_
_entity_poly.entity_id
_entity_poly.type
_entity_poly.pdbx_seq_one_letter_code
_entity_poly.pdbx_strand_id
1 'polypeptide(L)'
;IFVTAEGLKREYDKDYERIPTSAIGLYTYYERLAQGLRQLMAGSRKFAVEFLDRSDIVALTHEAAEVSGIPYVMEADKEEAEKILG
;
A
#
# COMPACT_ATOMS: atom_id res chain seq x y z
N ILE A 1 -19.28 8.82 -2.60
CA ILE A 1 -18.24 8.92 -3.66
C ILE A 1 -16.91 9.42 -3.07
N PHE A 2 -16.89 10.36 -2.11
CA PHE A 2 -15.67 10.69 -1.32
C PHE A 2 -15.92 10.52 0.17
N VAL A 3 -15.27 9.53 0.79
CA VAL A 3 -15.51 9.14 2.19
C VAL A 3 -14.96 10.19 3.16
N THR A 4 -13.96 10.98 2.77
CA THR A 4 -13.35 12.01 3.62
C THR A 4 -14.11 13.34 3.62
N ALA A 5 -15.09 13.52 2.74
CA ALA A 5 -15.76 14.81 2.53
C ALA A 5 -16.44 15.33 3.81
N GLU A 6 -17.09 14.45 4.57
CA GLU A 6 -17.73 14.83 5.84
C GLU A 6 -16.70 15.26 6.90
N GLY A 7 -15.56 14.56 6.97
CA GLY A 7 -14.45 14.92 7.85
C GLY A 7 -13.88 16.29 7.51
N LEU A 8 -13.59 16.53 6.23
CA LEU A 8 -13.09 17.81 5.74
C LEU A 8 -14.10 18.95 6.00
N LYS A 9 -15.40 18.70 5.84
CA LYS A 9 -16.43 19.70 6.14
C LYS A 9 -16.44 20.11 7.61
N ARG A 10 -16.24 19.16 8.53
CA ARG A 10 -16.13 19.44 9.97
C ARG A 10 -14.84 20.20 10.31
N GLU A 11 -13.74 19.88 9.65
CA GLU A 11 -12.43 20.48 9.90
C GLU A 11 -12.33 21.92 9.39
N TYR A 12 -12.86 22.19 8.19
CA TYR A 12 -12.73 23.50 7.52
C TYR A 12 -13.97 24.39 7.63
N ASP A 13 -15.09 23.90 8.17
CA ASP A 13 -16.35 24.64 8.35
C ASP A 13 -16.72 25.49 7.11
N LYS A 14 -16.68 26.83 7.22
CA LYS A 14 -17.01 27.75 6.12
C LYS A 14 -16.00 27.74 4.98
N ASP A 15 -14.74 27.42 5.24
CA ASP A 15 -13.69 27.34 4.22
C ASP A 15 -13.82 26.07 3.36
N TYR A 16 -14.65 25.09 3.75
CA TYR A 16 -14.89 23.87 2.97
C TYR A 16 -15.33 24.15 1.53
N GLU A 17 -16.18 25.16 1.33
CA GLU A 17 -16.68 25.55 -0.01
C GLU A 17 -15.58 26.07 -0.94
N ARG A 18 -14.40 26.43 -0.39
CA ARG A 18 -13.23 26.86 -1.16
C ARG A 18 -12.39 25.68 -1.65
N ILE A 19 -12.63 24.48 -1.13
CA ILE A 19 -11.87 23.27 -1.49
C ILE A 19 -12.43 22.71 -2.80
N PRO A 20 -11.62 22.62 -3.87
CA PRO A 20 -12.08 22.00 -5.11
C PRO A 20 -12.45 20.53 -4.88
N THR A 21 -13.56 20.07 -5.48
CA THR A 21 -13.99 18.66 -5.41
C THR A 21 -12.89 17.68 -5.87
N SER A 22 -12.05 18.10 -6.82
CA SER A 22 -10.88 17.33 -7.27
C SER A 22 -9.86 17.10 -6.15
N ALA A 23 -9.62 18.10 -5.30
CA ALA A 23 -8.71 17.98 -4.16
C ALA A 23 -9.28 17.02 -3.11
N ILE A 24 -10.59 17.07 -2.84
CA ILE A 24 -11.27 16.11 -1.95
C ILE A 24 -11.11 14.68 -2.47
N GLY A 25 -11.21 14.49 -3.79
CA GLY A 25 -11.00 13.20 -4.42
C GLY A 25 -9.59 12.66 -4.27
N LEU A 26 -8.58 13.50 -4.51
CA LEU A 26 -7.18 13.13 -4.32
C LEU A 26 -6.88 12.80 -2.84
N TYR A 27 -7.41 13.60 -1.91
CA TYR A 27 -7.26 13.36 -0.48
C TYR A 27 -7.89 12.01 -0.06
N THR A 28 -9.11 11.72 -0.52
CA THR A 28 -9.76 10.41 -0.29
C THR A 28 -8.91 9.26 -0.83
N TYR A 29 -8.27 9.44 -2.00
CA TYR A 29 -7.40 8.42 -2.58
C TYR A 29 -6.15 8.18 -1.73
N TYR A 30 -5.51 9.23 -1.22
CA TYR A 30 -4.37 9.10 -0.32
C TYR A 30 -4.73 8.37 0.99
N GLU A 31 -5.89 8.65 1.58
CA GLU A 31 -6.36 7.91 2.76
C GLU A 31 -6.48 6.41 2.49
N ARG A 32 -7.01 6.03 1.32
CA ARG A 32 -7.09 4.62 0.89
C ARG A 32 -5.71 4.00 0.67
N LEU A 33 -4.79 4.73 0.04
CA LEU A 33 -3.41 4.28 -0.13
C LEU A 33 -2.72 4.06 1.21
N ALA A 34 -2.83 5.01 2.13
CA ALA A 34 -2.27 4.91 3.47
C ALA A 34 -2.85 3.71 4.23
N GLN A 35 -4.16 3.44 4.09
CA GLN A 35 -4.79 2.26 4.68
C GLN A 35 -4.23 0.96 4.08
N GLY A 36 -4.11 0.87 2.75
CA GLY A 36 -3.54 -0.31 2.09
C GLY A 36 -2.08 -0.55 2.50
N LEU A 37 -1.29 0.51 2.63
CA LEU A 37 0.09 0.42 3.11
C LEU A 37 0.15 -0.10 4.54
N ARG A 38 -0.71 0.39 5.45
CA ARG A 38 -0.81 -0.13 6.83
C ARG A 38 -1.19 -1.61 6.86
N GLN A 39 -2.03 -2.08 5.94
CA GLN A 39 -2.37 -3.50 5.83
C GLN A 39 -1.16 -4.34 5.38
N LEU A 40 -0.41 -3.87 4.37
CA LEU A 40 0.83 -4.51 3.93
C LEU A 40 1.85 -4.57 5.09
N MET A 41 2.08 -3.44 5.76
CA MET A 41 2.94 -3.32 6.94
C MET A 41 2.56 -4.28 8.07
N ALA A 42 1.27 -4.40 8.37
CA ALA A 42 0.78 -5.34 9.37
C ALA A 42 1.03 -6.80 8.94
N GLY A 43 0.80 -7.11 7.66
CA GLY A 43 1.05 -8.44 7.09
C GLY A 43 2.53 -8.85 7.11
N SER A 44 3.44 -7.91 6.82
CA SER A 44 4.89 -8.13 6.86
C SER A 44 5.52 -7.90 8.24
N ARG A 45 4.72 -7.49 9.25
CA ARG A 45 5.15 -7.17 10.62
C ARG A 45 6.21 -6.05 10.68
N LYS A 46 6.12 -5.09 9.76
CA LYS A 46 7.02 -3.93 9.64
C LYS A 46 6.23 -2.64 9.91
N PHE A 47 6.43 -2.03 11.08
CA PHE A 47 5.58 -0.93 11.57
C PHE A 47 6.03 0.48 11.18
N ALA A 48 7.08 0.60 10.35
CA ALA A 48 7.49 1.85 9.72
C ALA A 48 7.83 1.62 8.25
N VAL A 49 7.61 2.64 7.41
CA VAL A 49 7.80 2.56 5.95
C VAL A 49 9.25 2.26 5.59
N GLU A 50 10.20 2.75 6.38
CA GLU A 50 11.64 2.52 6.19
C GLU A 50 12.08 1.06 6.33
N PHE A 51 11.24 0.21 6.95
CA PHE A 51 11.49 -1.23 7.03
C PHE A 51 10.93 -1.98 5.82
N LEU A 52 10.07 -1.37 5.01
CA LEU A 52 9.51 -2.02 3.82
C LEU A 52 10.54 -2.04 2.69
N ASP A 53 10.59 -3.16 1.99
CA ASP A 53 11.44 -3.33 0.82
C ASP A 53 10.79 -4.29 -0.20
N ARG A 54 11.44 -4.51 -1.35
CA ARG A 54 10.85 -5.31 -2.43
C ARG A 54 10.71 -6.80 -2.09
N SER A 55 11.37 -7.30 -1.06
CA SER A 55 11.18 -8.67 -0.59
C SER A 55 9.85 -8.87 0.14
N ASP A 56 9.12 -7.80 0.50
CA ASP A 56 7.81 -7.89 1.17
C ASP A 56 6.64 -8.19 0.19
N ILE A 57 6.92 -8.29 -1.11
CA ILE A 57 5.92 -8.54 -2.14
C ILE A 57 6.33 -9.71 -3.03
N VAL A 58 5.34 -10.42 -3.56
CA VAL A 58 5.51 -11.55 -4.46
C VAL A 58 4.58 -11.42 -5.66
N ALA A 59 5.00 -11.93 -6.81
CA ALA A 59 4.18 -12.00 -8.00
C ALA A 59 3.31 -13.26 -7.99
N LEU A 60 2.02 -13.11 -8.27
CA LEU A 60 1.06 -14.23 -8.32
C LEU A 60 1.04 -14.94 -9.68
N THR A 61 1.63 -14.34 -10.72
CA THR A 61 1.74 -14.94 -12.06
C THR A 61 3.16 -14.84 -12.58
N HIS A 62 3.51 -15.74 -13.50
CA HIS A 62 4.84 -15.74 -14.11
C HIS A 62 5.07 -14.50 -14.98
N GLU A 63 4.05 -14.00 -15.66
CA GLU A 63 4.14 -12.79 -16.49
C GLU A 63 4.40 -11.56 -15.62
N ALA A 64 3.75 -11.46 -14.46
CA ALA A 64 4.01 -10.40 -13.51
C ALA A 64 5.43 -10.49 -12.96
N ALA A 65 5.92 -11.69 -12.67
CA ALA A 65 7.30 -11.90 -12.23
C ALA A 65 8.31 -11.47 -13.31
N GLU A 66 8.09 -11.90 -14.56
CA GLU A 66 8.94 -11.58 -15.72
C GLU A 66 9.03 -10.07 -15.97
N VAL A 67 7.89 -9.37 -15.95
CA VAL A 67 7.84 -7.92 -16.23
C VAL A 67 8.36 -7.08 -15.06
N SER A 68 8.06 -7.47 -13.82
CA SER A 68 8.37 -6.65 -12.63
C SER A 68 9.71 -6.97 -11.97
N GLY A 69 10.28 -8.14 -12.25
CA GLY A 69 11.42 -8.69 -11.53
C GLY A 69 11.13 -9.06 -10.08
N ILE A 70 9.85 -9.11 -9.67
CA ILE A 70 9.43 -9.60 -8.34
C ILE A 70 9.37 -11.14 -8.39
N PRO A 71 9.89 -11.85 -7.38
CA PRO A 71 9.86 -13.31 -7.35
C PRO A 71 8.45 -13.87 -7.50
N TYR A 72 8.32 -14.97 -8.23
CA TYR A 72 7.07 -15.71 -8.30
C TYR A 72 6.76 -16.32 -6.92
N VAL A 73 5.48 -16.43 -6.55
CA VAL A 73 5.05 -16.89 -5.21
C VAL A 73 5.66 -18.24 -4.80
N MET A 74 5.92 -19.16 -5.74
CA MET A 74 6.53 -20.46 -5.45
C MET A 74 8.05 -20.40 -5.23
N GLU A 75 8.67 -19.26 -5.52
CA GLU A 75 10.11 -19.00 -5.37
C GLU A 75 10.42 -18.10 -4.18
N ALA A 76 9.38 -17.56 -3.53
CA ALA A 76 9.52 -16.76 -2.33
C ALA A 76 10.31 -17.52 -1.25
N ASP A 77 11.29 -16.86 -0.64
CA ASP A 77 12.14 -17.37 0.44
C ASP A 77 12.91 -18.67 0.12
N LYS A 78 12.97 -19.10 -1.15
CA LYS A 78 13.63 -20.36 -1.55
C LYS A 78 15.10 -20.40 -1.14
N GLU A 79 15.83 -19.31 -1.34
CA GLU A 79 17.25 -19.20 -0.96
C GLU A 79 17.45 -19.35 0.56
N GLU A 80 16.55 -18.78 1.36
CA GLU A 80 16.63 -18.87 2.81
C GLU A 80 16.27 -20.28 3.31
N ALA A 81 15.26 -20.91 2.70
CA ALA A 81 14.89 -22.29 2.99
C ALA A 81 16.04 -23.26 2.67
N GLU A 82 16.74 -23.07 1.56
CA GLU A 82 17.90 -23.89 1.17
C GLU A 82 19.05 -23.76 2.17
N LYS A 83 19.33 -22.56 2.70
CA LYS A 83 20.36 -22.34 3.73
C LYS A 83 20.07 -23.06 5.05
N ILE A 84 18.79 -23.26 5.37
CA ILE A 84 18.36 -23.89 6.64
C ILE A 84 18.29 -25.42 6.52
N LEU A 85 17.85 -25.93 5.37
CA LEU A 85 17.52 -27.35 5.18
C LEU A 85 18.60 -28.17 4.46
N GLY A 86 19.54 -27.52 3.76
CA GLY A 86 20.68 -28.15 3.09
C GLY A 86 21.90 -28.33 3.98
#